data_AF-A0A5E4JEK8-F1
#
_entry.id   AF-A0A5E4JEK8-F1
#
_cell.length_a   1.000
_cell.length_b   1.000
_cell.length_c   1.000
_cell.angle_alpha   90.00
_cell.angle_beta   90.00
_cell.angle_gamma   90.00
#
_symmetry.space_group_name_H-M   'P 1'
#
loop_
_entity.id
_entity.type
_entity.pdbx_description
1 polymer ?
#
loop_
_entity_poly.entity_id
_entity_poly.type
_entity_poly.pdbx_seq_one_letter_code
_entity_poly.pdbx_strand_id
1 'polypeptide(L)'
;MENLGKTIQFHDLVDLSQIAKATLLYPKKLIILTLMHALEEKVDLCIANINSLHDAVARTNWAQLNRQGFVFELQQSTKKIKDIYLEMGEINRELKLLLEKNTPELDSVLSEVARELTVLDANISMEQKKKLRSELVNEKETLEVPDLYSSLQQKLLSLALKMRYNTDKARNFLLARKTPFVKKGSTAKNLLEALQSREEELNELKQKNIELKRKTYFGTTPTDKSISEIEVELNEMDKKLDETVNETKKSLKTHFAQINYVEGSFVQLKTRIEEIEGTHSAFTKKAIELIRELKKERDFAKNLALEIEHETMRSRSEYTKQVLEIEDKKVAIEERVKEKYGAELNSLKKHLEEKNTALKHAQKLIEQLEEEIKKVKAH
;
A
#
# COMPACT_ATOMS: atom_id res chain seq x y z
N MET A 1 34.11 -15.64 -128.85
CA MET A 1 34.73 -14.39 -129.29
C MET A 1 33.69 -13.31 -129.13
N GLU A 2 33.86 -12.48 -128.08
CA GLU A 2 33.96 -11.00 -128.18
C GLU A 2 32.59 -10.33 -128.34
N ASN A 3 32.23 -9.22 -127.70
CA ASN A 3 32.84 -8.29 -126.75
C ASN A 3 31.65 -7.42 -126.29
N LEU A 4 31.43 -7.15 -125.00
CA LEU A 4 30.54 -6.06 -124.59
C LEU A 4 31.09 -5.39 -123.32
N GLY A 5 31.51 -4.14 -123.50
CA GLY A 5 32.11 -3.30 -122.48
C GLY A 5 31.18 -3.05 -121.29
N LYS A 6 31.80 -2.84 -120.13
CA LYS A 6 31.15 -2.26 -118.96
C LYS A 6 31.93 -1.06 -118.47
N THR A 7 31.24 0.06 -118.53
CA THR A 7 31.46 1.36 -117.91
C THR A 7 31.80 1.20 -116.42
N ILE A 8 32.91 1.79 -115.99
CA ILE A 8 33.27 1.97 -114.58
C ILE A 8 32.49 3.17 -114.06
N GLN A 9 31.60 2.97 -113.07
CA GLN A 9 30.96 4.05 -112.33
C GLN A 9 31.71 4.31 -111.02
N PHE A 10 32.03 5.58 -110.82
CA PHE A 10 32.52 6.19 -109.58
C PHE A 10 31.58 5.89 -108.41
N HIS A 11 32.03 5.14 -107.42
CA HIS A 11 31.40 4.99 -106.10
C HIS A 11 32.46 5.18 -105.01
N ASP A 12 32.96 6.41 -104.88
CA ASP A 12 33.70 6.87 -103.71
C ASP A 12 33.27 8.32 -103.42
N LEU A 13 32.02 8.47 -102.99
CA LEU A 13 31.57 9.64 -102.25
C LEU A 13 31.22 9.14 -100.85
N VAL A 14 32.24 9.18 -99.99
CA VAL A 14 32.10 8.99 -98.55
C VAL A 14 31.01 9.97 -98.07
N ASP A 15 29.99 9.40 -97.45
CA ASP A 15 28.79 10.05 -96.95
C ASP A 15 29.16 11.12 -95.90
N LEU A 16 29.48 12.33 -96.38
CA LEU A 16 29.75 13.53 -95.58
C LEU A 16 28.61 13.84 -94.59
N SER A 17 27.39 13.32 -94.83
CA SER A 17 26.27 13.43 -93.88
C SER A 17 26.45 12.58 -92.62
N GLN A 18 27.12 11.43 -92.71
CA GLN A 18 27.46 10.60 -91.55
C GLN A 18 28.60 11.20 -90.74
N ILE A 19 29.57 11.82 -91.42
CA ILE A 19 30.65 12.56 -90.76
C ILE A 19 30.05 13.79 -90.04
N ALA A 20 29.20 14.58 -90.69
CA ALA A 20 28.55 15.74 -90.07
C ALA A 20 27.64 15.35 -88.88
N LYS A 21 26.90 14.23 -88.96
CA LYS A 21 26.13 13.69 -87.82
C LYS A 21 27.05 13.21 -86.68
N ALA A 22 28.17 12.58 -86.98
CA ALA A 22 29.15 12.18 -85.97
C ALA A 22 29.81 13.40 -85.31
N THR A 23 30.22 14.42 -86.08
CA THR A 23 30.84 15.65 -85.57
C THR A 23 29.88 16.51 -84.75
N LEU A 24 28.56 16.44 -84.97
CA LEU A 24 27.53 17.09 -84.15
C LEU A 24 27.07 16.26 -82.93
N LEU A 25 27.15 14.92 -82.96
CA LEU A 25 26.81 14.05 -81.82
C LEU A 25 27.94 13.90 -80.80
N TYR A 26 29.20 13.89 -81.24
CA TYR A 26 30.36 13.78 -80.35
C TYR A 26 30.45 14.87 -79.28
N PRO A 27 30.28 16.18 -79.60
CA PRO A 27 30.30 17.23 -78.59
C PRO A 27 29.12 17.11 -77.62
N LYS A 28 27.91 16.73 -78.08
CA LYS A 28 26.76 16.50 -77.19
C LYS A 28 26.99 15.36 -76.22
N LYS A 29 27.54 14.23 -76.68
CA LYS A 29 27.82 13.07 -75.83
C LYS A 29 28.95 13.34 -74.84
N LEU A 30 29.97 14.07 -75.25
CA LEU A 30 31.08 14.50 -74.38
C LEU A 30 30.59 15.48 -73.31
N ILE A 31 29.77 16.48 -73.68
CA ILE A 31 29.15 17.44 -72.77
C ILE A 31 28.26 16.74 -71.73
N ILE A 32 27.43 15.78 -72.16
CA ILE A 32 26.60 14.97 -71.25
C ILE A 32 27.47 14.15 -70.29
N LEU A 33 28.57 13.54 -70.77
CA LEU A 33 29.46 12.77 -69.90
C LEU A 33 30.15 13.65 -68.85
N THR A 34 30.61 14.85 -69.23
CA THR A 34 31.20 15.82 -68.29
C THR A 34 30.18 16.36 -67.29
N LEU A 35 28.94 16.61 -67.72
CA LEU A 35 27.84 17.02 -66.83
C LEU A 35 27.47 15.90 -65.86
N MET A 36 27.45 14.64 -66.32
CA MET A 36 27.17 13.49 -65.46
C MET A 36 28.28 13.27 -64.42
N HIS A 37 29.55 13.46 -64.76
CA HIS A 37 30.66 13.35 -63.82
C HIS A 37 30.61 14.46 -62.76
N ALA A 38 30.34 15.71 -63.16
CA ALA A 38 30.17 16.82 -62.23
C ALA A 38 28.98 16.61 -61.29
N LEU A 39 27.89 16.03 -61.80
CA LEU A 39 26.72 15.69 -60.98
C LEU A 39 27.01 14.52 -60.03
N GLU A 40 27.80 13.51 -60.44
CA GLU A 40 28.26 12.41 -59.57
C GLU A 40 29.06 12.95 -58.38
N GLU A 41 29.99 13.88 -58.61
CA GLU A 41 30.75 14.54 -57.54
C GLU A 41 29.85 15.34 -56.58
N LYS A 42 28.85 16.06 -57.10
CA LYS A 42 27.87 16.78 -56.27
C LYS A 42 27.02 15.84 -55.42
N VAL A 43 26.58 14.72 -56.00
CA VAL A 43 25.80 13.69 -55.30
C VAL A 43 26.63 13.06 -54.18
N ASP A 44 27.90 12.73 -54.46
CA ASP A 44 28.79 12.14 -53.46
C ASP A 44 29.12 13.13 -52.32
N LEU A 45 29.30 14.41 -52.63
CA LEU A 45 29.47 15.47 -51.63
C LEU A 45 28.21 15.62 -50.75
N CYS A 46 27.02 15.64 -51.36
CA CYS A 46 25.76 15.71 -50.64
C CYS A 46 25.57 14.49 -49.70
N ILE A 47 25.95 13.28 -50.14
CA ILE A 47 25.91 12.07 -49.30
C ILE A 47 26.88 12.21 -48.12
N ALA A 48 28.09 12.72 -48.35
CA ALA A 48 29.06 12.96 -47.28
C ALA A 48 28.54 13.98 -46.25
N ASN A 49 27.88 15.05 -46.70
CA ASN A 49 27.25 16.04 -45.83
C ASN A 49 26.08 15.45 -45.02
N ILE A 50 25.25 14.61 -45.63
CA ILE A 50 24.16 13.90 -44.93
C ILE A 50 24.71 12.94 -43.86
N ASN A 51 25.77 12.21 -44.17
CA ASN A 51 26.42 11.31 -43.19
C ASN A 51 27.04 12.12 -42.04
N SER A 52 27.70 13.24 -42.33
CA SER A 52 28.26 14.16 -41.33
C SER A 52 27.17 14.74 -40.41
N LEU A 53 26.00 15.09 -40.95
CA LEU A 53 24.83 15.49 -40.16
C LEU A 53 24.33 14.34 -39.28
N HIS A 54 24.13 13.16 -39.85
CA HIS A 54 23.65 11.99 -39.12
C HIS A 54 24.59 11.64 -37.95
N ASP A 55 25.90 11.62 -38.18
CA ASP A 55 26.90 11.33 -37.15
C ASP A 55 26.98 12.44 -36.09
N ALA A 56 26.79 13.70 -36.47
CA ALA A 56 26.71 14.80 -35.50
C ALA A 56 25.51 14.64 -34.56
N VAL A 57 24.32 14.40 -35.12
CA VAL A 57 23.08 14.24 -34.35
C VAL A 57 23.09 12.95 -33.52
N ALA A 58 23.64 11.85 -34.03
CA ALA A 58 23.68 10.57 -33.32
C ALA A 58 24.66 10.56 -32.14
N ARG A 59 25.78 11.30 -32.21
CA ARG A 59 26.80 11.35 -31.14
C ARG A 59 26.33 12.13 -29.91
N THR A 60 25.48 13.13 -30.10
CA THR A 60 24.96 13.95 -29.02
C THR A 60 23.67 13.36 -28.48
N ASN A 61 23.59 12.98 -27.21
CA ASN A 61 22.32 12.54 -26.62
C ASN A 61 21.48 13.77 -26.21
N TRP A 62 20.48 14.14 -27.02
CA TRP A 62 19.73 15.39 -26.83
C TRP A 62 18.87 15.37 -25.57
N ALA A 63 18.51 14.19 -25.06
CA ALA A 63 17.78 14.04 -23.81
C ALA A 63 18.62 14.45 -22.57
N GLN A 64 19.95 14.46 -22.69
CA GLN A 64 20.88 14.81 -21.61
C GLN A 64 21.37 16.26 -21.70
N LEU A 65 20.97 17.00 -22.73
CA LEU A 65 21.38 18.38 -22.90
C LEU A 65 20.51 19.29 -22.05
N ASN A 66 21.13 20.26 -21.39
CA ASN A 66 20.40 21.41 -20.87
C ASN A 66 19.79 22.19 -22.04
N ARG A 67 18.77 23.00 -21.76
CA ARG A 67 18.04 23.76 -22.78
C ARG A 67 18.93 24.62 -23.69
N GLN A 68 19.99 25.22 -23.16
CA GLN A 68 20.92 26.04 -23.96
C GLN A 68 21.73 25.19 -24.94
N GLY A 69 22.23 24.04 -24.47
CA GLY A 69 22.90 23.04 -25.29
C GLY A 69 21.97 22.47 -26.37
N PHE A 70 20.72 22.16 -26.02
CA PHE A 70 19.72 21.70 -26.98
C PHE A 70 19.46 22.73 -28.09
N VAL A 71 19.25 24.01 -27.73
CA VAL A 71 19.03 25.07 -28.73
C VAL A 71 20.25 25.24 -29.64
N PHE A 72 21.46 25.18 -29.09
CA PHE A 72 22.69 25.29 -29.86
C PHE A 72 22.85 24.13 -30.87
N GLU A 73 22.66 22.88 -30.42
CA GLU A 73 22.74 21.70 -31.29
C GLU A 73 21.64 21.68 -32.35
N LEU A 74 20.43 22.10 -31.99
CA LEU A 74 19.31 22.24 -32.91
C LEU A 74 19.62 23.28 -33.99
N GLN A 75 20.17 24.45 -33.62
CA GLN A 75 20.57 25.48 -34.58
C GLN A 75 21.65 25.00 -35.54
N GLN A 76 22.68 24.31 -35.04
CA GLN A 76 23.73 23.75 -35.90
C GLN A 76 23.18 22.71 -36.88
N SER A 77 22.32 21.82 -36.39
CA SER A 77 21.71 20.76 -37.19
C SER A 77 20.78 21.35 -38.26
N THR A 78 19.94 22.34 -37.90
CA THR A 78 19.07 23.04 -38.84
C THR A 78 19.85 23.78 -39.92
N LYS A 79 20.99 24.42 -39.58
CA LYS A 79 21.85 25.06 -40.57
C LYS A 79 22.38 24.03 -41.59
N LYS A 80 22.92 22.91 -41.12
CA LYS A 80 23.40 21.82 -41.99
C LYS A 80 22.30 21.25 -42.88
N ILE A 81 21.08 21.11 -42.37
CA ILE A 81 19.93 20.65 -43.17
C ILE A 81 19.56 21.67 -44.25
N LYS A 82 19.65 22.98 -43.97
CA LYS A 82 19.46 24.01 -44.99
C LYS A 82 20.49 23.91 -46.10
N ASP A 83 21.75 23.68 -45.76
CA ASP A 83 22.83 23.51 -46.74
C ASP A 83 22.58 22.27 -47.62
N ILE A 84 22.26 21.11 -47.01
CA ILE A 84 21.90 19.87 -47.73
C ILE A 84 20.65 20.06 -48.59
N TYR A 85 19.64 20.79 -48.11
CA TYR A 85 18.43 21.07 -48.86
C TYR A 85 18.72 21.83 -50.17
N LEU A 86 19.62 22.82 -50.11
CA LEU A 86 20.07 23.56 -51.29
C LEU A 86 20.83 22.64 -52.26
N GLU A 87 21.75 21.83 -51.76
CA GLU A 87 22.51 20.86 -52.57
C GLU A 87 21.58 19.84 -53.26
N MET A 88 20.63 19.25 -52.53
CA MET A 88 19.62 18.35 -53.10
C MET A 88 18.73 19.06 -54.13
N GLY A 89 18.43 20.35 -53.94
CA GLY A 89 17.70 21.17 -54.89
C GLY A 89 18.46 21.38 -56.21
N GLU A 90 19.76 21.64 -56.13
CA GLU A 90 20.65 21.71 -57.29
C GLU A 90 20.74 20.37 -58.02
N ILE A 91 20.96 19.27 -57.28
CA ILE A 91 21.00 17.91 -57.84
C ILE A 91 19.70 17.59 -58.57
N ASN A 92 18.54 17.90 -57.96
CA ASN A 92 17.23 17.67 -58.57
C ASN A 92 17.04 18.48 -59.86
N ARG A 93 17.50 19.74 -59.87
CA ARG A 93 17.47 20.59 -61.07
C ARG A 93 18.34 20.02 -62.18
N GLU A 94 19.56 19.60 -61.87
CA GLU A 94 20.51 19.02 -62.83
C GLU A 94 20.03 17.66 -63.35
N LEU A 95 19.45 16.81 -62.50
CA LEU A 95 18.81 15.56 -62.90
C LEU A 95 17.66 15.80 -63.87
N LYS A 96 16.80 16.80 -63.61
CA LYS A 96 15.70 17.16 -64.51
C LYS A 96 16.19 17.66 -65.88
N LEU A 97 17.34 18.33 -65.93
CA LEU A 97 17.96 18.78 -67.18
C LEU A 97 18.47 17.63 -68.06
N LEU A 98 18.68 16.44 -67.50
CA LEU A 98 19.04 15.25 -68.28
C LEU A 98 17.87 14.75 -69.15
N LEU A 99 16.62 15.17 -68.88
CA LEU A 99 15.40 14.89 -69.69
C LEU A 99 15.20 13.40 -70.03
N GLU A 100 15.45 12.51 -69.06
CA GLU A 100 15.46 11.06 -69.26
C GLU A 100 14.29 10.35 -68.57
N LYS A 101 13.82 9.26 -69.19
CA LYS A 101 12.85 8.34 -68.56
C LYS A 101 13.50 7.67 -67.35
N ASN A 102 12.75 7.56 -66.25
CA ASN A 102 13.17 6.99 -64.94
C ASN A 102 14.18 7.82 -64.15
N THR A 103 14.22 9.14 -64.36
CA THR A 103 15.01 10.05 -63.51
C THR A 103 14.44 10.05 -62.08
N PRO A 104 15.26 9.88 -61.03
CA PRO A 104 14.79 9.93 -59.64
C PRO A 104 14.19 11.30 -59.30
N GLU A 105 12.97 11.31 -58.77
CA GLU A 105 12.29 12.53 -58.35
C GLU A 105 12.58 12.84 -56.88
N LEU A 106 13.30 13.94 -56.63
CA LEU A 106 13.61 14.41 -55.27
C LEU A 106 12.55 15.38 -54.72
N ASP A 107 11.57 15.80 -55.53
CA ASP A 107 10.57 16.83 -55.18
C ASP A 107 9.79 16.50 -53.91
N SER A 108 9.38 15.24 -53.74
CA SER A 108 8.65 14.78 -52.56
C SER A 108 9.47 14.97 -51.28
N VAL A 109 10.75 14.57 -51.31
CA VAL A 109 11.66 14.70 -50.17
C VAL A 109 12.02 16.15 -49.90
N LEU A 110 12.26 16.95 -50.95
CA LEU A 110 12.51 18.38 -50.82
C LEU A 110 11.32 19.09 -50.17
N SER A 111 10.09 18.72 -50.52
CA SER A 111 8.88 19.29 -49.90
C SER A 111 8.75 18.90 -48.41
N GLU A 112 9.12 17.67 -48.06
CA GLU A 112 9.14 17.19 -46.68
C GLU A 112 10.22 17.90 -45.86
N VAL A 113 11.45 18.00 -46.38
CA VAL A 113 12.56 18.72 -45.75
C VAL A 113 12.23 20.20 -45.55
N ALA A 114 11.62 20.86 -46.54
CA ALA A 114 11.20 22.26 -46.43
C ALA A 114 10.17 22.45 -45.31
N ARG A 115 9.18 21.54 -45.19
CA ARG A 115 8.19 21.58 -44.10
C ARG A 115 8.86 21.39 -42.74
N GLU A 116 9.73 20.39 -42.60
CA GLU A 116 10.44 20.15 -41.34
C GLU A 116 11.37 21.31 -40.97
N LEU A 117 12.04 21.95 -41.93
CA LEU A 117 12.83 23.16 -41.68
C LEU A 117 12.00 24.30 -41.08
N THR A 118 10.75 24.51 -41.55
CA THR A 118 9.87 25.53 -40.95
C THR A 118 9.49 25.20 -39.51
N VAL A 119 9.27 23.92 -39.21
CA VAL A 119 8.97 23.45 -37.85
C VAL A 119 10.19 23.60 -36.94
N LEU A 120 11.39 23.27 -37.43
CA LEU A 120 12.64 23.41 -36.69
C LEU A 120 12.95 24.88 -36.38
N ASP A 121 12.80 25.79 -37.35
CA ASP A 121 12.99 27.24 -37.15
C ASP A 121 11.95 27.81 -36.16
N ALA A 122 10.70 27.34 -36.21
CA ALA A 122 9.65 27.71 -35.25
C ALA A 122 9.99 27.20 -33.84
N ASN A 123 10.49 25.96 -33.71
CA ASN A 123 10.90 25.37 -32.44
C ASN A 123 12.11 26.10 -31.83
N ILE A 124 13.12 26.44 -32.64
CA ILE A 124 14.26 27.27 -32.22
C ILE A 124 13.74 28.62 -31.70
N SER A 125 12.85 29.28 -32.45
CA SER A 125 12.28 30.57 -32.07
C SER A 125 11.45 30.50 -30.78
N MET A 126 10.66 29.44 -30.58
CA MET A 126 9.88 29.23 -29.36
C MET A 126 10.79 28.98 -28.16
N GLU A 127 11.78 28.10 -28.29
CA GLU A 127 12.73 27.81 -27.23
C GLU A 127 13.64 28.99 -26.91
N GLN A 128 13.93 29.87 -27.87
CA GLN A 128 14.62 31.14 -27.58
C GLN A 128 13.69 32.15 -26.87
N LYS A 129 12.44 32.30 -27.33
CA LYS A 129 11.46 33.23 -26.73
C LYS A 129 11.04 32.84 -25.31
N LYS A 130 11.05 31.55 -24.97
CA LYS A 130 10.84 31.10 -23.58
C LYS A 130 11.87 31.71 -22.61
N LYS A 131 13.07 32.11 -23.07
CA LYS A 131 14.13 32.72 -22.23
C LYS A 131 13.72 34.12 -21.76
N LEU A 132 13.08 34.89 -22.64
CA LEU A 132 12.50 36.20 -22.31
C LEU A 132 11.34 36.12 -21.31
N ARG A 133 10.63 34.99 -21.25
CA ARG A 133 9.55 34.76 -20.26
C ARG A 133 10.09 34.23 -18.92
N SER A 134 11.13 33.40 -18.92
CA SER A 134 11.74 32.87 -17.69
C SER A 134 12.52 33.92 -16.88
N GLU A 135 12.96 35.02 -17.50
CA GLU A 135 13.54 36.16 -16.76
C GLU A 135 12.47 36.99 -16.03
N LEU A 136 11.18 36.82 -16.35
CA LEU A 136 10.04 37.51 -15.73
C LEU A 136 9.26 36.64 -14.73
N VAL A 137 9.54 35.33 -14.66
CA VAL A 137 8.80 34.37 -13.82
C VAL A 137 9.78 33.44 -13.12
N ASN A 138 9.82 33.56 -11.79
CA ASN A 138 10.53 32.77 -10.78
C ASN A 138 11.15 31.41 -11.20
N GLU A 139 12.37 31.22 -10.73
CA GLU A 139 13.35 30.13 -10.90
C GLU A 139 12.92 28.70 -10.47
N LYS A 140 11.68 28.24 -10.70
CA LYS A 140 11.26 26.88 -10.28
C LYS A 140 10.46 26.05 -11.29
N GLU A 141 10.48 26.37 -12.57
CA GLU A 141 9.98 25.45 -13.61
C GLU A 141 11.11 24.92 -14.49
N THR A 142 11.87 23.97 -13.97
CA THR A 142 12.62 23.00 -14.79
C THR A 142 11.65 22.00 -15.39
N LEU A 143 10.79 22.46 -16.31
CA LEU A 143 10.15 21.59 -17.29
C LEU A 143 11.14 21.39 -18.45
N GLU A 144 12.29 20.81 -18.12
CA GLU A 144 13.11 20.14 -19.13
C GLU A 144 12.31 18.89 -19.52
N VAL A 145 12.04 18.72 -20.81
CA VAL A 145 11.29 17.56 -21.32
C VAL A 145 12.25 16.71 -22.14
N PRO A 146 13.05 15.83 -21.49
CA PRO A 146 13.98 14.91 -22.16
C PRO A 146 13.34 14.13 -23.30
N ASP A 147 12.07 13.74 -23.15
CA ASP A 147 11.32 12.97 -24.14
C ASP A 147 11.05 13.78 -25.43
N LEU A 148 10.84 15.09 -25.31
CA LEU A 148 10.60 15.96 -26.48
C LEU A 148 11.90 16.17 -27.27
N TYR A 149 13.02 16.34 -26.58
CA TYR A 149 14.33 16.49 -27.21
C TYR A 149 14.77 15.19 -27.90
N SER A 150 14.54 14.05 -27.26
CA SER A 150 14.75 12.73 -27.86
C SER A 150 13.87 12.51 -29.09
N SER A 151 12.59 12.87 -29.01
CA SER A 151 11.65 12.78 -30.15
C SER A 151 12.10 13.62 -31.35
N LEU A 152 12.57 14.85 -31.11
CA LEU A 152 13.11 15.71 -32.17
C LEU A 152 14.42 15.17 -32.77
N GLN A 153 15.30 14.62 -31.93
CA GLN A 153 16.52 13.96 -32.38
C GLN A 153 16.19 12.78 -33.32
N GLN A 154 15.24 11.92 -32.95
CA GLN A 154 14.82 10.78 -33.77
C GLN A 154 14.17 11.21 -35.09
N LYS A 155 13.39 12.29 -35.09
CA LYS A 155 12.83 12.88 -36.31
C LYS A 155 13.93 13.36 -37.26
N LEU A 156 14.97 14.03 -36.74
CA LEU A 156 16.11 14.49 -37.54
C LEU A 156 16.92 13.34 -38.11
N LEU A 157 17.17 12.28 -37.34
CA LEU A 157 17.85 11.07 -37.81
C LEU A 157 17.03 10.39 -38.94
N SER A 158 15.72 10.29 -38.75
CA SER A 158 14.81 9.74 -39.77
C SER A 158 14.81 10.57 -41.05
N LEU A 159 14.82 11.91 -40.94
CA LEU A 159 14.90 12.82 -42.08
C LEU A 159 16.25 12.67 -42.81
N ALA A 160 17.36 12.58 -42.08
CA ALA A 160 18.68 12.34 -42.66
C ALA A 160 18.75 11.01 -43.45
N LEU A 161 18.17 9.93 -42.92
CA LEU A 161 18.08 8.64 -43.62
C LEU A 161 17.22 8.74 -44.90
N LYS A 162 16.11 9.47 -44.87
CA LYS A 162 15.27 9.70 -46.07
C LYS A 162 16.02 10.51 -47.13
N MET A 163 16.72 11.58 -46.73
CA MET A 163 17.57 12.36 -47.64
C MET A 163 18.67 11.50 -48.25
N ARG A 164 19.34 10.67 -47.44
CA ARG A 164 20.38 9.72 -47.88
C ARG A 164 19.84 8.73 -48.90
N TYR A 165 18.75 8.04 -48.58
CA TYR A 165 18.15 7.04 -49.47
C TYR A 165 17.79 7.59 -50.85
N ASN A 166 17.24 8.79 -50.92
CA ASN A 166 16.84 9.40 -52.19
C ASN A 166 18.03 9.96 -52.97
N THR A 167 19.06 10.44 -52.27
CA THR A 167 20.34 10.83 -52.89
C THR A 167 21.11 9.60 -53.41
N ASP A 168 21.07 8.47 -52.70
CA ASP A 168 21.64 7.19 -53.15
C ASP A 168 20.90 6.64 -54.39
N LYS A 169 19.58 6.88 -54.53
CA LYS A 169 18.87 6.58 -55.78
C LYS A 169 19.41 7.38 -56.95
N ALA A 170 19.67 8.67 -56.75
CA ALA A 170 20.33 9.51 -57.77
C ALA A 170 21.71 8.96 -58.13
N ARG A 171 22.51 8.58 -57.13
CA ARG A 171 23.82 7.94 -57.34
C ARG A 171 23.73 6.65 -58.16
N ASN A 172 22.83 5.74 -57.77
CA ASN A 172 22.64 4.47 -58.46
C ASN A 172 22.16 4.64 -59.90
N PHE A 173 21.31 5.64 -60.16
CA PHE A 173 20.89 6.00 -61.50
C PHE A 173 22.08 6.44 -62.37
N LEU A 174 22.99 7.26 -61.82
CA LEU A 174 24.20 7.70 -62.53
C LEU A 174 25.17 6.54 -62.78
N LEU A 175 25.37 5.66 -61.79
CA LEU A 175 26.26 4.50 -61.90
C LEU A 175 25.77 3.46 -62.92
N ALA A 176 24.46 3.17 -62.94
CA ALA A 176 23.87 2.21 -63.87
C ALA A 176 24.10 2.57 -65.36
N ARG A 177 24.33 3.86 -65.66
CA ARG A 177 24.63 4.34 -67.00
C ARG A 177 26.10 4.24 -67.40
N LYS A 178 27.01 4.15 -66.42
CA LYS A 178 28.46 4.00 -66.62
C LYS A 178 28.83 2.57 -66.99
N THR A 179 28.03 1.59 -66.57
CA THR A 179 28.22 0.18 -66.89
C THR A 179 27.70 -0.16 -68.30
N PRO A 180 28.56 -0.55 -69.26
CA PRO A 180 28.09 -0.97 -70.58
C PRO A 180 27.27 -2.26 -70.46
N PHE A 181 26.08 -2.27 -71.07
CA PHE A 181 25.25 -3.47 -71.21
C PHE A 181 26.07 -4.63 -71.80
N VAL A 182 26.20 -5.72 -71.05
CA VAL A 182 26.87 -6.95 -71.48
C VAL A 182 26.15 -7.47 -72.72
N LYS A 183 26.85 -7.49 -73.87
CA LYS A 183 26.32 -7.98 -75.15
C LYS A 183 25.94 -9.46 -75.04
N LYS A 184 24.83 -9.82 -75.70
CA LYS A 184 24.24 -11.17 -75.83
C LYS A 184 25.29 -12.24 -76.14
N GLY A 185 25.56 -13.10 -75.16
CA GLY A 185 26.19 -14.42 -75.25
C GLY A 185 25.51 -15.36 -74.25
N SER A 186 25.77 -16.68 -74.30
CA SER A 186 25.08 -17.69 -73.49
C SER A 186 25.01 -17.36 -71.98
N THR A 187 26.00 -16.64 -71.45
CA THR A 187 26.01 -16.12 -70.07
C THR A 187 24.87 -15.14 -69.78
N ALA A 188 24.49 -14.28 -70.72
CA ALA A 188 23.35 -13.36 -70.58
C ALA A 188 22.00 -14.08 -70.61
N LYS A 189 21.91 -15.20 -71.34
CA LYS A 189 20.71 -16.05 -71.36
C LYS A 189 20.55 -16.77 -70.02
N ASN A 190 21.64 -17.34 -69.49
CA ASN A 190 21.63 -17.99 -68.18
C ASN A 190 21.37 -16.98 -67.05
N LEU A 191 21.87 -15.75 -67.17
CA LEU A 191 21.58 -14.68 -66.21
C LEU A 191 20.12 -14.23 -66.30
N LEU A 192 19.54 -14.14 -67.50
CA LEU A 192 18.12 -13.83 -67.70
C LEU A 192 17.21 -14.94 -67.15
N GLU A 193 17.53 -16.21 -67.38
CA GLU A 193 16.81 -17.34 -66.78
C GLU A 193 16.92 -17.34 -65.24
N ALA A 194 18.10 -17.02 -64.70
CA ALA A 194 18.27 -16.88 -63.25
C ALA A 194 17.51 -15.67 -62.68
N LEU A 195 17.47 -14.55 -63.39
CA LEU A 195 16.69 -13.36 -63.00
C LEU A 195 15.20 -13.64 -63.07
N GLN A 196 14.73 -14.36 -64.10
CA GLN A 196 13.33 -14.75 -64.25
C GLN A 196 12.90 -15.71 -63.14
N SER A 197 13.74 -16.71 -62.81
CA SER A 197 13.50 -17.60 -61.67
C SER A 197 13.47 -16.85 -60.33
N ARG A 198 14.34 -15.85 -60.13
CA ARG A 198 14.30 -14.99 -58.93
C ARG A 198 13.10 -14.07 -58.90
N GLU A 199 12.60 -13.62 -60.04
CA GLU A 199 11.40 -12.79 -60.14
C GLU A 199 10.13 -13.60 -59.87
N GLU A 200 10.08 -14.87 -60.28
CA GLU A 200 9.05 -15.84 -59.90
C GLU A 200 9.08 -16.10 -58.39
N GLU A 201 10.25 -16.37 -57.82
CA GLU A 201 10.44 -16.58 -56.37
C GLU A 201 10.05 -15.32 -55.56
N LEU A 202 10.37 -14.12 -56.05
CA LEU A 202 9.98 -12.85 -55.45
C LEU A 202 8.46 -12.65 -55.50
N ASN A 203 7.80 -13.02 -56.59
CA ASN A 203 6.35 -12.92 -56.71
C ASN A 203 5.64 -13.91 -55.78
N GLU A 204 6.14 -15.15 -55.66
CA GLU A 204 5.64 -16.11 -54.68
C GLU A 204 5.79 -15.59 -53.24
N LEU A 205 6.93 -15.00 -52.90
CA LEU A 205 7.17 -14.41 -51.59
C LEU A 205 6.27 -13.20 -51.33
N LYS A 206 6.01 -12.36 -52.33
CA LYS A 206 5.02 -11.26 -52.22
C LYS A 206 3.62 -11.81 -51.97
N GLN A 207 3.22 -12.87 -52.67
CA GLN A 207 1.92 -13.51 -52.48
C GLN A 207 1.79 -14.13 -51.09
N LYS A 208 2.82 -14.85 -50.61
CA LYS A 208 2.89 -15.35 -49.23
C LYS A 208 2.87 -14.22 -48.20
N ASN A 209 3.53 -13.09 -48.45
CA ASN A 209 3.52 -11.93 -47.56
C ASN A 209 2.13 -11.28 -47.52
N ILE A 210 1.44 -11.18 -48.66
CA ILE A 210 0.06 -10.69 -48.74
C ILE A 210 -0.90 -11.64 -48.02
N GLU A 211 -0.73 -12.95 -48.17
CA GLU A 211 -1.52 -13.95 -47.43
C GLU A 211 -1.25 -13.92 -45.93
N LEU A 212 0.02 -13.82 -45.51
CA LEU A 212 0.39 -13.67 -44.10
C LEU A 212 -0.18 -12.38 -43.53
N LYS A 213 -0.04 -11.25 -44.23
CA LYS A 213 -0.69 -10.00 -43.84
C LYS A 213 -2.20 -10.18 -43.74
N ARG A 214 -2.86 -10.83 -44.71
CA ARG A 214 -4.29 -11.11 -44.59
C ARG A 214 -4.61 -11.98 -43.37
N LYS A 215 -3.83 -13.02 -43.09
CA LYS A 215 -4.03 -13.88 -41.90
C LYS A 215 -3.82 -13.11 -40.60
N THR A 216 -2.81 -12.26 -40.53
CA THR A 216 -2.49 -11.43 -39.35
C THR A 216 -3.49 -10.30 -39.15
N TYR A 217 -3.92 -9.63 -40.22
CA TYR A 217 -4.86 -8.51 -40.15
C TYR A 217 -6.34 -8.94 -40.06
N PHE A 218 -6.70 -10.09 -40.60
CA PHE A 218 -8.08 -10.60 -40.59
C PHE A 218 -8.29 -11.83 -39.71
N GLY A 219 -7.30 -12.23 -38.90
CA GLY A 219 -7.46 -13.21 -37.83
C GLY A 219 -8.29 -14.43 -38.21
N THR A 220 -7.88 -15.19 -39.23
CA THR A 220 -8.60 -16.42 -39.64
C THR A 220 -8.11 -17.66 -38.90
N THR A 221 -7.63 -17.53 -37.67
CA THR A 221 -7.45 -18.66 -36.74
C THR A 221 -8.64 -18.68 -35.78
N PRO A 222 -9.53 -19.70 -35.82
CA PRO A 222 -10.74 -19.77 -35.00
C PRO A 222 -10.52 -19.88 -33.47
N THR A 223 -9.28 -19.77 -33.00
CA THR A 223 -8.87 -20.06 -31.63
C THR A 223 -8.26 -18.86 -30.90
N ASP A 224 -7.83 -17.82 -31.62
CA ASP A 224 -7.24 -16.63 -31.01
C ASP A 224 -8.30 -15.53 -30.98
N LYS A 225 -8.75 -15.18 -29.77
CA LYS A 225 -9.67 -14.06 -29.55
C LYS A 225 -9.15 -12.83 -30.27
N SER A 226 -10.04 -12.11 -30.94
CA SER A 226 -9.67 -10.85 -31.60
C SER A 226 -9.10 -9.87 -30.58
N ILE A 227 -8.15 -9.02 -30.96
CA ILE A 227 -7.56 -7.99 -30.07
C ILE A 227 -8.66 -7.17 -29.40
N SER A 228 -9.74 -6.86 -30.13
CA SER A 228 -10.90 -6.16 -29.59
C SER A 228 -11.65 -6.93 -28.50
N GLU A 229 -11.72 -8.27 -28.59
CA GLU A 229 -12.35 -9.11 -27.58
C GLU A 229 -11.48 -9.17 -26.32
N ILE A 230 -10.16 -9.23 -26.49
CA ILE A 230 -9.19 -9.16 -25.38
C ILE A 230 -9.28 -7.81 -24.67
N GLU A 231 -9.37 -6.69 -25.39
CA GLU A 231 -9.54 -5.36 -24.80
C GLU A 231 -10.86 -5.22 -24.02
N VAL A 232 -11.95 -5.79 -24.52
CA VAL A 232 -13.24 -5.80 -23.81
C VAL A 232 -13.13 -6.64 -22.54
N GLU A 233 -12.57 -7.84 -22.60
CA GLU A 233 -12.35 -8.69 -21.42
C GLU A 233 -11.45 -8.03 -20.38
N LEU A 234 -10.39 -7.32 -20.82
CA LEU A 234 -9.51 -6.60 -19.92
C LEU A 234 -10.25 -5.48 -19.19
N ASN A 235 -11.04 -4.68 -19.92
CA ASN A 235 -11.85 -3.60 -19.33
C ASN A 235 -12.92 -4.14 -18.37
N GLU A 236 -13.55 -5.27 -18.68
CA GLU A 236 -14.50 -5.92 -17.79
C GLU A 236 -13.83 -6.44 -16.51
N MET A 237 -12.62 -7.01 -16.64
CA MET A 237 -11.83 -7.44 -15.49
C MET A 237 -11.40 -6.26 -14.62
N ASP A 238 -10.93 -5.17 -15.21
CA ASP A 238 -10.56 -3.95 -14.49
C ASP A 238 -11.77 -3.37 -13.73
N LYS A 239 -12.94 -3.33 -14.39
CA LYS A 239 -14.16 -2.86 -13.73
C LYS A 239 -14.56 -3.74 -12.53
N LYS A 240 -14.49 -5.07 -12.68
CA LYS A 240 -14.74 -6.01 -11.57
C LYS A 240 -13.72 -5.85 -10.44
N LEU A 241 -12.46 -5.58 -10.79
CA LEU A 241 -11.41 -5.32 -9.82
C LEU A 241 -11.68 -4.03 -9.04
N ASP A 242 -12.09 -2.95 -9.72
CA ASP A 242 -12.47 -1.70 -9.08
C ASP A 242 -13.70 -1.85 -8.17
N GLU A 243 -14.71 -2.61 -8.60
CA GLU A 243 -15.89 -2.92 -7.79
C GLU A 243 -15.50 -3.69 -6.52
N THR A 244 -14.71 -4.76 -6.64
CA THR A 244 -14.24 -5.55 -5.50
C THR A 244 -13.33 -4.77 -4.56
N VAL A 245 -12.44 -3.91 -5.07
CA VAL A 245 -11.62 -3.00 -4.25
C VAL A 245 -12.51 -2.03 -3.47
N ASN A 246 -13.53 -1.46 -4.11
CA ASN A 246 -14.45 -0.53 -3.45
C ASN A 246 -15.30 -1.21 -2.38
N GLU A 247 -15.80 -2.42 -2.63
CA GLU A 247 -16.52 -3.23 -1.65
C GLU A 247 -15.63 -3.59 -0.45
N THR A 248 -14.39 -4.01 -0.72
CA THR A 248 -13.42 -4.33 0.32
C THR A 248 -13.09 -3.10 1.17
N LYS A 249 -12.92 -1.92 0.56
CA LYS A 249 -12.73 -0.65 1.28
C LYS A 249 -13.94 -0.29 2.15
N LYS A 250 -15.17 -0.53 1.68
CA LYS A 250 -16.39 -0.32 2.48
C LYS A 250 -16.44 -1.28 3.66
N SER A 251 -16.19 -2.57 3.43
CA SER A 251 -16.12 -3.59 4.48
C SER A 251 -15.07 -3.24 5.54
N LEU A 252 -13.87 -2.81 5.12
CA LEU A 252 -12.80 -2.37 6.01
C LEU A 252 -13.24 -1.20 6.90
N LYS A 253 -13.92 -0.18 6.34
CA LYS A 253 -14.46 0.94 7.12
C LYS A 253 -15.49 0.48 8.16
N THR A 254 -16.37 -0.45 7.79
CA THR A 254 -17.34 -1.04 8.72
C THR A 254 -16.66 -1.78 9.86
N HIS A 255 -15.62 -2.57 9.56
CA HIS A 255 -14.86 -3.27 10.59
C HIS A 255 -14.10 -2.32 11.51
N PHE A 256 -13.53 -1.23 10.99
CA PHE A 256 -12.94 -0.19 11.86
C PHE A 256 -13.96 0.45 12.80
N ALA A 257 -15.19 0.72 12.32
CA ALA A 257 -16.26 1.23 13.19
C ALA A 257 -16.65 0.22 14.28
N GLN A 258 -16.69 -1.07 13.96
CA GLN A 258 -16.93 -2.14 14.93
C GLN A 258 -15.81 -2.24 15.97
N ILE A 259 -14.54 -2.15 15.54
CA ILE A 259 -13.38 -2.15 16.45
C ILE A 259 -13.48 -0.98 17.42
N ASN A 260 -13.70 0.24 16.93
CA ASN A 260 -13.83 1.42 17.78
C ASN A 260 -14.99 1.28 18.79
N TYR A 261 -16.11 0.67 18.38
CA TYR A 261 -17.23 0.40 19.28
C TYR A 261 -16.83 -0.60 20.39
N VAL A 262 -16.13 -1.68 20.03
CA VAL A 262 -15.65 -2.68 21.00
C VAL A 262 -14.61 -2.09 21.94
N GLU A 263 -13.67 -1.28 21.44
CA GLU A 263 -12.69 -0.56 22.26
C GLU A 263 -13.36 0.40 23.24
N GLY A 264 -14.37 1.14 22.79
CA GLY A 264 -15.18 1.99 23.66
C GLY A 264 -15.89 1.20 24.77
N SER A 265 -16.50 0.07 24.42
CA SER A 265 -17.13 -0.82 25.40
C SER A 265 -16.12 -1.40 26.40
N PHE A 266 -14.92 -1.77 25.94
CA PHE A 266 -13.85 -2.26 26.80
C PHE A 266 -13.42 -1.23 27.84
N VAL A 267 -13.25 0.04 27.45
CA VAL A 267 -12.91 1.14 28.38
C VAL A 267 -14.01 1.35 29.42
N GLN A 268 -15.28 1.29 29.00
CA GLN A 268 -16.41 1.40 29.93
C GLN A 268 -16.44 0.24 30.93
N LEU A 269 -16.27 -1.00 30.47
CA LEU A 269 -16.22 -2.18 31.34
C LEU A 269 -15.05 -2.09 32.33
N LYS A 270 -13.87 -1.65 31.87
CA LYS A 270 -12.70 -1.46 32.73
C LYS A 270 -12.99 -0.45 33.84
N THR A 271 -13.55 0.70 33.48
CA THR A 271 -13.95 1.73 34.46
C THR A 271 -14.96 1.17 35.47
N ARG A 272 -15.93 0.39 34.99
CA ARG A 272 -16.93 -0.25 35.86
C ARG A 272 -16.33 -1.27 36.82
N ILE A 273 -15.31 -2.03 36.39
CA ILE A 273 -14.57 -2.94 37.27
C ILE A 273 -13.87 -2.15 38.38
N GLU A 274 -13.17 -1.07 38.04
CA GLU A 274 -12.47 -0.23 39.01
C GLU A 274 -13.44 0.38 40.05
N GLU A 275 -14.64 0.81 39.62
CA GLU A 275 -15.71 1.25 40.53
C GLU A 275 -16.18 0.13 41.48
N ILE A 276 -16.40 -1.08 40.95
CA ILE A 276 -16.85 -2.23 41.75
C ILE A 276 -15.76 -2.64 42.76
N GLU A 277 -14.50 -2.67 42.36
CA GLU A 277 -13.38 -2.95 43.25
C GLU A 277 -13.27 -1.89 44.36
N GLY A 278 -13.45 -0.61 44.02
CA GLY A 278 -13.49 0.48 44.99
C GLY A 278 -14.62 0.33 46.02
N THR A 279 -15.84 0.06 45.55
CA THR A 279 -17.00 -0.15 46.43
C THR A 279 -16.86 -1.41 47.29
N HIS A 280 -16.33 -2.50 46.74
CA HIS A 280 -16.06 -3.75 47.47
C HIS A 280 -15.00 -3.53 48.56
N SER A 281 -13.93 -2.78 48.26
CA SER A 281 -12.90 -2.42 49.25
C SER A 281 -13.48 -1.59 50.40
N ALA A 282 -14.31 -0.58 50.08
CA ALA A 282 -15.00 0.23 51.09
C ALA A 282 -15.95 -0.60 51.97
N PHE A 283 -16.73 -1.49 51.34
CA PHE A 283 -17.62 -2.42 52.06
C PHE A 283 -16.82 -3.34 52.99
N THR A 284 -15.72 -3.92 52.51
CA THR A 284 -14.87 -4.81 53.29
C THR A 284 -14.28 -4.10 54.51
N LYS A 285 -13.81 -2.85 54.35
CA LYS A 285 -13.33 -2.04 55.49
C LYS A 285 -14.41 -1.82 56.53
N LYS A 286 -15.62 -1.42 56.09
CA LYS A 286 -16.76 -1.21 57.00
C LYS A 286 -17.19 -2.50 57.70
N ALA A 287 -17.16 -3.63 57.00
CA ALA A 287 -17.47 -4.94 57.58
C ALA A 287 -16.45 -5.32 58.67
N ILE A 288 -15.16 -5.08 58.45
CA ILE A 288 -14.09 -5.31 59.45
C ILE A 288 -14.29 -4.41 60.68
N GLU A 289 -14.64 -3.14 60.48
CA GLU A 289 -14.94 -2.20 61.57
C GLU A 289 -16.14 -2.68 62.41
N LEU A 290 -17.25 -3.05 61.77
CA LEU A 290 -18.44 -3.60 62.45
C LEU A 290 -18.12 -4.89 63.21
N ILE A 291 -17.35 -5.81 62.64
CA ILE A 291 -16.91 -7.03 63.35
C ILE A 291 -16.10 -6.66 64.59
N ARG A 292 -15.27 -5.61 64.53
CA ARG A 292 -14.48 -5.14 65.67
C ARG A 292 -15.36 -4.54 66.76
N GLU A 293 -16.38 -3.76 66.39
CA GLU A 293 -17.36 -3.20 67.33
C GLU A 293 -18.18 -4.30 68.01
N LEU A 294 -18.73 -5.25 67.24
CA LEU A 294 -19.47 -6.40 67.79
C LEU A 294 -18.61 -7.25 68.73
N LYS A 295 -17.31 -7.43 68.43
CA LYS A 295 -16.39 -8.12 69.35
C LYS A 295 -16.23 -7.35 70.67
N LYS A 296 -16.10 -6.02 70.63
CA LYS A 296 -16.04 -5.18 71.84
C LYS A 296 -17.33 -5.28 72.65
N GLU A 297 -18.49 -5.19 72.01
CA GLU A 297 -19.80 -5.32 72.68
C GLU A 297 -19.98 -6.69 73.32
N ARG A 298 -19.60 -7.77 72.61
CA ARG A 298 -19.61 -9.13 73.15
C ARG A 298 -18.69 -9.25 74.38
N ASP A 299 -17.48 -8.72 74.31
CA ASP A 299 -16.51 -8.79 75.41
C ASP A 299 -16.99 -7.96 76.61
N PHE A 300 -17.63 -6.81 76.37
CA PHE A 300 -18.29 -6.02 77.41
C PHE A 300 -19.44 -6.78 78.08
N ALA A 301 -20.36 -7.35 77.30
CA ALA A 301 -21.47 -8.14 77.81
C ALA A 301 -21.00 -9.36 78.62
N LYS A 302 -19.92 -10.02 78.18
CA LYS A 302 -19.29 -11.12 78.92
C LYS A 302 -18.73 -10.66 80.26
N ASN A 303 -18.03 -9.53 80.30
CA ASN A 303 -17.49 -8.99 81.55
C ASN A 303 -18.60 -8.58 82.52
N LEU A 304 -19.66 -7.93 82.02
CA LEU A 304 -20.83 -7.56 82.84
C LEU A 304 -21.52 -8.80 83.42
N ALA A 305 -21.68 -9.86 82.62
CA ALA A 305 -22.26 -11.11 83.10
C ALA A 305 -21.42 -11.76 84.22
N LEU A 306 -20.08 -11.76 84.09
CA LEU A 306 -19.17 -12.25 85.12
C LEU A 306 -19.24 -11.39 86.39
N GLU A 307 -19.34 -10.07 86.26
CA GLU A 307 -19.49 -9.15 87.40
C GLU A 307 -20.79 -9.40 88.17
N ILE A 308 -21.91 -9.54 87.45
CA ILE A 308 -23.21 -9.90 88.03
C ILE A 308 -23.14 -11.28 88.72
N GLU A 309 -22.49 -12.27 88.11
CA GLU A 309 -22.31 -13.60 88.71
C GLU A 309 -21.51 -13.50 90.01
N HIS A 310 -20.39 -12.76 90.02
CA HIS A 310 -19.59 -12.54 91.21
C HIS A 310 -20.36 -11.83 92.33
N GLU A 311 -21.11 -10.78 92.01
CA GLU A 311 -21.93 -10.04 92.99
C GLU A 311 -23.06 -10.91 93.54
N THR A 312 -23.69 -11.72 92.68
CA THR A 312 -24.72 -12.69 93.07
C THR A 312 -24.15 -13.77 93.99
N MET A 313 -22.97 -14.32 93.68
CA MET A 313 -22.28 -15.29 94.54
C MET A 313 -21.91 -14.68 95.89
N ARG A 314 -21.40 -13.45 95.90
CA ARG A 314 -21.07 -12.73 97.14
C ARG A 314 -22.31 -12.52 98.00
N SER A 315 -23.38 -12.00 97.42
CA SER A 315 -24.67 -11.79 98.10
C SER A 315 -25.22 -13.11 98.66
N ARG A 316 -25.17 -14.20 97.88
CA ARG A 316 -25.59 -15.53 98.34
C ARG A 316 -24.74 -16.03 99.51
N SER A 317 -23.43 -15.82 99.48
CA SER A 317 -22.54 -16.18 100.59
C SER A 317 -22.85 -15.37 101.85
N GLU A 318 -23.11 -14.07 101.70
CA GLU A 318 -23.49 -13.19 102.82
C GLU A 318 -24.84 -13.60 103.42
N TYR A 319 -25.86 -13.87 102.58
CA TYR A 319 -27.14 -14.39 103.06
C TYR A 319 -27.00 -15.75 103.74
N THR A 320 -26.20 -16.66 103.18
CA THR A 320 -25.96 -17.97 103.80
C THR A 320 -25.34 -17.81 105.18
N LYS A 321 -24.35 -16.92 105.32
CA LYS A 321 -23.73 -16.59 106.62
C LYS A 321 -24.76 -16.02 107.60
N GLN A 322 -25.59 -15.06 107.17
CA GLN A 322 -26.64 -14.48 108.03
C GLN A 322 -27.66 -15.53 108.47
N VAL A 323 -28.08 -16.44 107.59
CA VAL A 323 -28.99 -17.54 107.92
C VAL A 323 -28.37 -18.48 108.94
N LEU A 324 -27.09 -18.87 108.77
CA LEU A 324 -26.38 -19.68 109.75
C LEU A 324 -26.27 -18.98 111.10
N GLU A 325 -25.92 -17.68 111.12
CA GLU A 325 -25.88 -16.90 112.37
C GLU A 325 -27.24 -16.79 113.06
N ILE A 326 -28.34 -16.71 112.30
CA ILE A 326 -29.70 -16.72 112.83
C ILE A 326 -30.04 -18.10 113.41
N GLU A 327 -29.70 -19.18 112.71
CA GLU A 327 -29.96 -20.54 113.20
C GLU A 327 -29.14 -20.83 114.46
N ASP A 328 -27.87 -20.43 114.52
CA ASP A 328 -27.03 -20.55 115.72
C ASP A 328 -27.63 -19.76 116.90
N LYS A 329 -28.09 -18.51 116.66
CA LYS A 329 -28.77 -17.70 117.69
C LYS A 329 -30.07 -18.36 118.14
N LYS A 330 -30.84 -18.93 117.22
CA LYS A 330 -32.08 -19.64 117.52
C LYS A 330 -31.80 -20.86 118.39
N VAL A 331 -30.83 -21.70 118.03
CA VAL A 331 -30.41 -22.87 118.83
C VAL A 331 -29.95 -22.42 120.22
N ALA A 332 -29.11 -21.39 120.32
CA ALA A 332 -28.65 -20.87 121.61
C ALA A 332 -29.81 -20.33 122.48
N ILE A 333 -30.82 -19.70 121.88
CA ILE A 333 -32.03 -19.26 122.59
C ILE A 333 -32.86 -20.47 123.04
N GLU A 334 -33.07 -21.46 122.16
CA GLU A 334 -33.80 -22.69 122.48
C GLU A 334 -33.13 -23.45 123.65
N GLU A 335 -31.80 -23.54 123.65
CA GLU A 335 -31.03 -24.12 124.75
C GLU A 335 -31.21 -23.34 126.05
N ARG A 336 -31.04 -22.01 126.04
CA ARG A 336 -31.27 -21.17 127.23
C ARG A 336 -32.69 -21.29 127.77
N VAL A 337 -33.68 -21.35 126.88
CA VAL A 337 -35.10 -21.53 127.23
C VAL A 337 -35.31 -22.91 127.86
N LYS A 338 -34.76 -23.98 127.26
CA LYS A 338 -34.81 -25.34 127.81
C LYS A 338 -34.13 -25.42 129.17
N GLU A 339 -32.96 -24.82 129.35
CA GLU A 339 -32.25 -24.79 130.62
C GLU A 339 -33.03 -24.03 131.69
N LYS A 340 -33.50 -22.82 131.39
CA LYS A 340 -34.24 -21.98 132.35
C LYS A 340 -35.55 -22.63 132.76
N TYR A 341 -36.40 -23.00 131.81
CA TYR A 341 -37.68 -23.64 132.14
C TYR A 341 -37.50 -25.06 132.67
N GLY A 342 -36.46 -25.79 132.23
CA GLY A 342 -36.11 -27.09 132.80
C GLY A 342 -35.71 -26.97 134.28
N ALA A 343 -34.90 -25.98 134.64
CA ALA A 343 -34.54 -25.68 136.02
C ALA A 343 -35.75 -25.25 136.85
N GLU A 344 -36.57 -24.33 136.34
CA GLU A 344 -37.82 -23.90 136.99
C GLU A 344 -38.76 -25.09 137.22
N LEU A 345 -38.99 -25.92 136.20
CA LEU A 345 -39.88 -27.08 136.27
C LEU A 345 -39.36 -28.14 137.25
N ASN A 346 -38.04 -28.37 137.30
CA ASN A 346 -37.44 -29.26 138.30
C ASN A 346 -37.57 -28.70 139.72
N SER A 347 -37.42 -27.40 139.92
CA SER A 347 -37.62 -26.75 141.23
C SER A 347 -39.07 -26.84 141.68
N LEU A 348 -40.03 -26.61 140.77
CA LEU A 348 -41.46 -26.76 141.01
C LEU A 348 -41.83 -28.21 141.34
N LYS A 349 -41.29 -29.19 140.60
CA LYS A 349 -41.46 -30.62 140.92
C LYS A 349 -40.97 -30.94 142.33
N LYS A 350 -39.78 -30.48 142.69
CA LYS A 350 -39.21 -30.69 144.03
C LYS A 350 -40.10 -30.06 145.12
N HIS A 351 -40.54 -28.82 144.94
CA HIS A 351 -41.46 -28.18 145.89
C HIS A 351 -42.81 -28.90 145.98
N LEU A 352 -43.31 -29.43 144.86
CA LEU A 352 -44.56 -30.19 144.85
C LEU A 352 -44.41 -31.53 145.58
N GLU A 353 -43.27 -32.22 145.44
CA GLU A 353 -42.92 -33.40 146.23
C GLU A 353 -42.80 -33.10 147.73
N GLU A 354 -42.13 -32.00 148.09
CA GLU A 354 -42.05 -31.51 149.49
C GLU A 354 -43.44 -31.19 150.05
N LYS A 355 -44.30 -30.52 149.27
CA LYS A 355 -45.68 -30.25 149.69
C LYS A 355 -46.52 -31.51 149.79
N ASN A 356 -46.38 -32.47 148.87
CA ASN A 356 -47.08 -33.75 148.92
C ASN A 356 -46.66 -34.59 150.12
N THR A 357 -45.37 -34.61 150.46
CA THR A 357 -44.89 -35.29 151.68
C THR A 357 -45.43 -34.62 152.93
N ALA A 358 -45.38 -33.28 153.01
CA ALA A 358 -46.00 -32.53 154.10
C ALA A 358 -47.51 -32.79 154.21
N LEU A 359 -48.22 -32.88 153.08
CA LEU A 359 -49.66 -33.16 153.04
C LEU A 359 -49.97 -34.58 153.52
N LYS A 360 -49.17 -35.58 153.11
CA LYS A 360 -49.25 -36.95 153.66
C LYS A 360 -48.98 -36.98 155.17
N HIS A 361 -48.02 -36.20 155.65
CA HIS A 361 -47.76 -36.07 157.09
C HIS A 361 -48.95 -35.44 157.83
N ALA A 362 -49.52 -34.36 157.29
CA ALA A 362 -50.71 -33.72 157.86
C ALA A 362 -51.92 -34.65 157.84
N GLN A 363 -52.14 -35.40 156.76
CA GLN A 363 -53.19 -36.42 156.68
C GLN A 363 -53.01 -37.50 157.76
N LYS A 364 -51.80 -38.06 157.92
CA LYS A 364 -51.52 -39.01 159.00
C LYS A 364 -51.78 -38.42 160.39
N LEU A 365 -51.43 -37.15 160.59
CA LEU A 365 -51.65 -36.48 161.87
C LEU A 365 -53.14 -36.25 162.14
N ILE A 366 -53.92 -35.92 161.11
CA ILE A 366 -55.38 -35.82 161.19
C ILE A 366 -55.97 -37.20 161.49
N GLU A 367 -55.55 -38.27 160.79
CA GLU A 367 -56.01 -39.63 161.08
C GLU A 367 -55.71 -40.03 162.53
N GLN A 368 -54.52 -39.70 163.05
CA GLN A 368 -54.15 -39.93 164.46
C GLN A 368 -55.03 -39.12 165.42
N LEU A 369 -55.27 -37.84 165.13
CA LEU A 369 -56.16 -37.00 165.93
C LEU A 369 -57.62 -37.47 165.87
N GLU A 370 -58.09 -37.95 164.72
CA GLU A 370 -59.41 -38.54 164.57
C GLU A 370 -59.54 -39.85 165.38
N GLU A 371 -58.49 -40.68 165.41
CA GLU A 371 -58.44 -41.85 166.30
C GLU A 371 -58.44 -41.46 167.78
N GLU A 372 -57.69 -40.43 168.18
CA GLU A 372 -57.71 -39.91 169.55
C GLU A 372 -59.08 -39.33 169.92
N ILE A 373 -59.72 -38.56 169.04
CA ILE A 373 -61.08 -38.05 169.25
C ILE A 373 -62.08 -39.20 169.38
N LYS A 374 -61.95 -40.25 168.57
CA LYS A 374 -62.78 -41.46 168.72
C LYS A 374 -62.56 -42.15 170.07
N LYS A 375 -61.33 -42.20 170.57
CA LYS A 375 -61.03 -42.74 171.91
C LYS A 375 -61.60 -41.87 173.03
N VAL A 376 -61.53 -40.54 172.91
CA VAL A 376 -62.08 -39.59 173.89
C VAL A 376 -63.61 -39.56 173.88
N LYS A 377 -64.26 -39.77 172.73
CA LYS A 377 -65.74 -39.90 172.63
C LYS A 377 -66.29 -41.26 173.07
N ALA A 378 -65.43 -42.25 173.35
CA ALA A 378 -65.79 -43.58 173.85
C ALA A 378 -65.61 -43.72 175.38
N HIS A 379 -65.27 -42.63 176.06
CA HIS A 379 -65.41 -42.41 177.50
C HIS A 379 -66.47 -41.34 177.75
#